data_AF-A0A7W7R0P6-F1
#
_entry.id   AF-A0A7W7R0P6-F1
#
_cell.length_a   1.000
_cell.length_b   1.000
_cell.length_c   1.000
_cell.angle_alpha   90.00
_cell.angle_beta   90.00
_cell.angle_gamma   90.00
#
_symmetry.space_group_name_H-M   'P 1'
#
loop_
_entity.id
_entity.type
_entity.pdbx_description
1 polymer ?
#
loop_
_entity_poly.entity_id
_entity_poly.type
_entity_poly.pdbx_seq_one_letter_code
_entity_poly.pdbx_strand_id
1 'polypeptide(L)' 'MHDEILTRARWLLRELHLSPAEANTRLLDYFPNLEREERTRYLREAAAVPLESPS' A
#
# COMPACT_ATOMS: atom_id res chain seq x y z
N MET A 1 -1.92 5.76 -12.20
CA MET A 1 -0.78 5.88 -11.26
C MET A 1 -1.19 5.92 -9.79
N HIS A 2 -1.92 6.93 -9.28
CA HIS A 2 -2.36 6.96 -7.86
C HIS A 2 -3.13 5.70 -7.44
N ASP A 3 -4.16 5.32 -8.20
CA ASP A 3 -4.98 4.14 -7.92
C ASP A 3 -4.20 2.82 -8.00
N GLU A 4 -3.19 2.75 -8.88
CA GLU A 4 -2.33 1.57 -9.01
C GLU A 4 -1.43 1.41 -7.78
N ILE A 5 -0.89 2.52 -7.26
CA ILE A 5 -0.09 2.53 -6.03
C ILE A 5 -0.95 2.10 -4.85
N LEU A 6 -2.17 2.64 -4.72
CA LEU A 6 -3.12 2.25 -3.67
C LEU A 6 -3.55 0.79 -3.78
N THR A 7 -3.79 0.30 -4.99
CA THR A 7 -4.14 -1.11 -5.22
C THR A 7 -3.01 -2.03 -4.79
N ARG A 8 -1.77 -1.69 -5.15
CA ARG A 8 -0.58 -2.45 -4.76
C ARG A 8 -0.32 -2.38 -3.25
N ALA A 9 -0.46 -1.20 -2.65
CA ALA A 9 -0.34 -0.99 -1.22
C ALA A 9 -1.38 -1.83 -0.44
N ARG A 10 -2.64 -1.85 -0.89
CA ARG A 10 -3.68 -2.70 -0.31
C ARG A 10 -3.33 -4.18 -0.43
N TRP A 11 -2.90 -4.64 -1.60
CA TRP A 11 -2.48 -6.02 -1.80
C TRP A 11 -1.35 -6.43 -0.86
N LEU A 12 -0.30 -5.61 -0.72
CA LEU A 12 0.82 -5.88 0.18
C LEU A 12 0.40 -5.98 1.64
N LEU A 13 -0.50 -5.11 2.10
CA LEU A 13 -0.95 -5.08 3.50
C LEU A 13 -2.01 -6.14 3.81
N ARG A 14 -2.92 -6.45 2.87
CA ARG A 14 -4.10 -7.28 3.14
C ARG A 14 -3.98 -8.70 2.63
N GLU A 15 -3.45 -8.88 1.42
CA GLU A 15 -3.36 -10.20 0.79
C GLU A 15 -2.05 -10.90 1.19
N LEU A 16 -0.96 -10.13 1.27
CA LEU A 16 0.34 -10.65 1.73
C LEU A 16 0.57 -10.48 3.24
N HIS A 17 -0.32 -9.77 3.94
CA HIS A 17 -0.20 -9.51 5.39
C HIS A 17 1.15 -8.94 5.82
N LEU A 18 1.81 -8.15 4.95
CA LEU A 18 3.09 -7.55 5.28
C LEU A 18 2.92 -6.46 6.34
N SER A 19 3.94 -6.31 7.19
CA SER A 19 4.00 -5.14 8.06
C SER A 19 4.12 -3.86 7.24
N PRO A 20 3.70 -2.69 7.75
CA PRO A 20 3.87 -1.42 7.04
C PRO A 20 5.32 -1.11 6.64
N ALA A 21 6.29 -1.59 7.42
CA ALA A 21 7.72 -1.43 7.11
C ALA A 21 8.12 -2.27 5.89
N GLU A 22 7.73 -3.54 5.84
CA GLU A 22 7.99 -4.44 4.72
C GLU A 22 7.25 -3.99 3.45
N ALA A 23 5.99 -3.58 3.59
CA ALA A 23 5.20 -3.06 2.47
C ALA A 23 5.80 -1.77 1.90
N ASN A 24 6.42 -0.92 2.73
CA ASN A 24 7.12 0.29 2.26
C ASN A 24 8.34 -0.04 1.42
N THR A 25 9.14 -1.02 1.86
CA THR A 25 10.28 -1.52 1.09
C THR A 25 9.81 -2.14 -0.22
N ARG A 26 8.79 -3.01 -0.18
CA ARG A 26 8.26 -3.66 -1.39
C ARG A 26 7.62 -2.68 -2.37
N LEU A 27 6.98 -1.60 -1.92
CA LEU A 27 6.42 -0.58 -2.83
C LEU A 27 7.50 0.04 -3.72
N LEU A 28 8.74 0.20 -3.22
CA LEU A 28 9.83 0.78 -3.97
C LEU A 28 10.22 -0.09 -5.18
N ASP A 29 10.13 -1.41 -5.06
CA ASP A 29 10.40 -2.34 -6.16
C ASP A 29 9.40 -2.16 -7.33
N TYR A 30 8.16 -1.81 -7.02
CA TYR A 30 7.11 -1.54 -8.01
C TYR A 30 7.13 -0.10 -8.53
N PHE A 31 7.50 0.86 -7.68
CA PHE A 31 7.47 2.29 -7.96
C PHE A 31 8.79 2.95 -7.51
N PRO A 32 9.87 2.79 -8.30
CA PRO A 32 11.22 3.21 -7.89
C PRO A 32 11.37 4.73 -7.73
N ASN A 33 10.54 5.51 -8.42
CA ASN A 33 10.56 6.98 -8.36
C ASN A 33 9.72 7.53 -7.20
N LEU A 34 9.04 6.67 -6.44
CA LEU A 34 8.12 7.10 -5.38
C LEU A 34 8.91 7.37 -4.11
N GLU A 35 8.85 8.59 -3.58
CA GLU A 35 9.58 8.97 -2.37
C GLU A 35 9.08 8.22 -1.13
N ARG A 36 9.94 8.09 -0.11
CA ARG A 36 9.60 7.35 1.13
C ARG A 36 8.35 7.89 1.82
N GLU A 37 8.22 9.21 1.89
CA GLU A 37 7.08 9.88 2.51
C GLU A 37 5.79 9.58 1.74
N GLU A 38 5.84 9.61 0.41
CA GLU A 38 4.70 9.26 -0.43
C GLU A 38 4.30 7.80 -0.25
N ARG A 39 5.25 6.86 -0.29
CA ARG A 39 4.97 5.43 0.01
C ARG A 39 4.27 5.26 1.36
N THR A 40 4.73 5.99 2.37
CA THR A 40 4.14 5.96 3.71
C THR A 40 2.70 6.49 3.71
N ARG A 41 2.44 7.59 3.00
CA ARG A 41 1.09 8.15 2.82
C ARG A 41 0.16 7.13 2.17
N TYR A 42 0.60 6.51 1.07
CA TYR A 42 -0.17 5.50 0.35
C TYR A 42 -0.48 4.26 1.20
N LEU A 43 0.46 3.81 2.01
CA LEU A 43 0.25 2.67 2.92
C LEU A 43 -0.76 3.01 4.03
N ARG A 44 -0.71 4.23 4.57
CA ARG A 44 -1.71 4.69 5.56
C ARG A 44 -3.10 4.75 4.95
N GLU A 45 -3.22 5.30 3.76
CA GLU A 45 -4.47 5.38 3.03
C GLU A 45 -5.02 3.98 2.69
N ALA A 46 -4.15 3.08 2.22
CA ALA A 46 -4.50 1.68 1.97
C ALA A 46 -4.95 0.92 3.23
N ALA A 47 -4.41 1.25 4.40
CA ALA A 47 -4.83 0.68 5.67
C ALA A 47 -6.15 1.28 6.20
N ALA A 48 -6.48 2.52 5.83
CA ALA A 48 -7.65 3.24 6.35
C ALA A 48 -8.98 2.84 5.71
N VAL A 49 -8.98 2.23 4.52
CA VAL A 49 -10.22 1.77 3.86
C VAL A 49 -10.77 0.56 4.63
N PRO A 50 -11.99 0.55 5.16
CA PRO A 50 -12.56 -0.67 5.76
C PRO A 50 -12.62 -1.79 4.71
N LEU A 51 -12.50 -3.06 5.13
CA LEU A 51 -13.00 -4.15 4.30
C LEU A 51 -14.50 -3.88 4.17
N GLU A 52 -14.98 -3.54 2.98
CA GLU A 52 -16.42 -3.56 2.75
C GLU A 52 -16.89 -4.97 3.08
N SER A 53 -17.60 -5.11 4.19
CA SER A 53 -18.32 -6.34 4.50
C SER A 53 -19.24 -6.60 3.31
N PRO A 54 -19.14 -7.74 2.61
CA PRO A 54 -20.12 -8.07 1.59
C PRO A 54 -21.48 -8.11 2.30
N SER A 55 -22.38 -7.22 1.87
CA SER A 55 -23.79 -7.22 2.27
C SER A 55 -24.52 -8.36 1.57
#